data_AF-A0A428NQ79-F1
#
_entry.id   AF-A0A428NQ79-F1
#
_cell.length_a   1.000
_cell.length_b   1.000
_cell.length_c   1.000
_cell.angle_alpha   90.00
_cell.angle_beta   90.00
_cell.angle_gamma   90.00
#
_symmetry.space_group_name_H-M   'P 1'
#
loop_
_entity.id
_entity.type
_entity.pdbx_description
1 polymer ?
#
loop_
_entity_poly.entity_id
_entity_poly.type
_entity_poly.pdbx_seq_one_letter_code
_entity_poly.pdbx_strand_id
1 'polypeptide(L)'
;MDMVQVNELDGSVVEEMRSLPSPSDLQFSGRMSCWNEYTLSQQLKDFLDSFTKSHGAFIKEKLPARQAPKEFKVKDLMQFSANDGFSVTPNTLVVLIPLFNSSTSAKFTTGTGEWHTLRWVPGTFIRIPSGRSGRDVGFGDPVYSLMIEVTLEAANV
;
A
#
# COMPACT_ATOMS: atom_id res chain seq x y z
N MET A 1 -8.85 2.24 -17.91
CA MET A 1 -7.39 2.44 -17.84
C MET A 1 -6.96 2.12 -16.42
N ASP A 2 -6.30 0.97 -16.21
CA ASP A 2 -5.86 0.50 -14.88
C ASP A 2 -4.52 1.11 -14.48
N MET A 3 -4.51 2.41 -14.28
CA MET A 3 -3.32 3.17 -13.86
C MET A 3 -3.22 3.24 -12.33
N VAL A 4 -1.98 3.27 -11.83
CA VAL A 4 -1.71 3.53 -10.41
C VAL A 4 -2.16 4.94 -10.05
N GLN A 5 -2.79 5.09 -8.90
CA GLN A 5 -3.33 6.35 -8.42
C GLN A 5 -2.66 6.73 -7.11
N VAL A 6 -2.13 7.94 -7.02
CA VAL A 6 -1.70 8.56 -5.76
C VAL A 6 -2.81 9.51 -5.33
N ASN A 7 -3.29 9.36 -4.10
CA ASN A 7 -4.40 10.14 -3.56
C ASN A 7 -3.99 10.73 -2.21
N GLU A 8 -4.52 11.90 -1.88
CA GLU A 8 -4.31 12.53 -0.58
C GLU A 8 -5.20 11.87 0.48
N LEU A 9 -4.71 11.80 1.71
CA LEU A 9 -5.50 11.44 2.87
C LEU A 9 -6.36 12.62 3.32
N ASP A 10 -7.51 12.32 3.91
CA ASP A 10 -8.35 13.32 4.57
C ASP A 10 -7.59 13.96 5.73
N GLY A 11 -7.84 15.26 5.98
CA GLY A 11 -7.09 16.03 6.97
C GLY A 11 -7.08 15.41 8.37
N SER A 12 -8.20 14.84 8.83
CA SER A 12 -8.24 14.15 10.14
C SER A 12 -7.36 12.90 10.17
N VAL A 13 -7.32 12.14 9.07
CA VAL A 13 -6.47 10.94 8.94
C VAL A 13 -4.99 11.35 8.87
N VAL A 14 -4.67 12.48 8.24
CA VAL A 14 -3.30 13.05 8.24
C VAL A 14 -2.84 13.40 9.66
N GLU A 15 -3.71 14.02 10.47
CA GLU A 15 -3.36 14.36 11.86
C GLU A 15 -3.16 13.10 12.72
N GLU A 16 -4.01 12.08 12.57
CA GLU A 16 -3.81 10.79 13.24
C GLU A 16 -2.50 10.13 12.81
N MET A 17 -2.18 10.15 11.51
CA MET A 17 -0.91 9.63 10.99
C MET A 17 0.30 10.35 11.62
N ARG A 18 0.22 11.68 11.79
CA ARG A 18 1.31 12.46 12.42
C ARG A 18 1.51 12.13 13.89
N SER A 19 0.48 11.60 14.55
CA SER A 19 0.53 11.16 15.94
C SER A 19 1.04 9.73 16.13
N LEU A 20 1.31 9.00 15.04
CA LEU A 20 1.85 7.64 15.10
C LEU A 20 3.24 7.62 15.77
N PRO A 21 3.59 6.51 16.44
CA PRO A 21 4.85 6.38 17.15
C PRO A 21 6.05 6.46 16.20
N SER A 22 7.21 6.88 16.70
CA SER A 22 8.44 6.93 15.90
C SER A 22 8.80 5.53 15.38
N PRO A 23 9.42 5.41 14.19
CA PRO A 23 9.94 4.13 13.71
C PRO A 23 10.86 3.41 14.69
N SER A 24 11.56 4.14 15.56
CA SER A 24 12.42 3.60 16.62
C SER A 24 11.68 2.79 17.67
N ASP A 25 10.39 3.04 17.84
CA ASP A 25 9.56 2.45 18.90
C ASP A 25 8.77 1.23 18.38
N LEU A 26 8.95 0.90 17.10
CA LEU A 26 8.30 -0.23 16.46
C LEU A 26 8.91 -1.54 16.92
N GLN A 27 8.06 -2.48 17.30
CA GLN A 27 8.47 -3.83 17.65
C GLN A 27 8.62 -4.67 16.38
N PHE A 28 9.85 -5.03 16.03
CA PHE A 28 10.13 -5.95 14.92
C PHE A 28 9.45 -7.30 15.15
N SER A 29 8.72 -7.80 14.14
CA SER A 29 7.99 -9.07 14.19
C SER A 29 8.65 -10.16 13.33
N GLY A 30 9.29 -9.80 12.22
CA GLY A 30 9.92 -10.79 11.35
C GLY A 30 10.58 -10.19 10.12
N ARG A 31 11.34 -11.03 9.40
CA ARG A 31 11.98 -10.65 8.13
C ARG A 31 11.41 -11.50 7.00
N MET A 32 10.92 -10.82 5.97
CA MET A 32 10.57 -11.40 4.68
C MET A 32 11.72 -11.19 3.69
N SER A 33 11.62 -11.81 2.51
CA SER A 33 12.66 -11.74 1.48
C SER A 33 13.02 -10.32 1.07
N CYS A 34 12.03 -9.41 1.03
CA CYS A 34 12.19 -8.04 0.53
C CYS A 34 11.71 -6.93 1.48
N TRP A 35 11.21 -7.27 2.67
CA TRP A 35 10.85 -6.30 3.70
C TRP A 35 11.00 -6.87 5.12
N ASN A 36 11.12 -5.97 6.08
CA ASN A 36 10.95 -6.28 7.50
C ASN A 36 9.51 -6.02 7.91
N GLU A 37 8.96 -6.86 8.78
CA GLU A 37 7.64 -6.70 9.37
C GLU A 37 7.78 -6.23 10.82
N TYR A 38 6.83 -5.38 11.24
CA TYR A 38 6.72 -4.85 12.58
C TYR A 38 5.32 -5.07 13.10
N THR A 39 5.23 -5.45 14.38
CA THR A 39 3.96 -5.70 15.06
C THR A 39 3.07 -4.48 14.94
N LEU A 40 1.84 -4.72 14.49
CA LEU A 40 0.85 -3.68 14.32
C LEU A 40 0.30 -3.24 15.70
N SER A 41 0.86 -2.15 16.23
CA SER A 41 0.49 -1.56 17.52
C SER A 41 -0.97 -1.09 17.54
N GLN A 42 -1.55 -0.86 18.72
CA GLN A 42 -2.94 -0.37 18.81
C GLN A 42 -3.13 0.96 18.07
N GLN A 43 -2.15 1.88 18.16
CA GLN A 43 -2.21 3.16 17.44
C GLN A 43 -2.24 2.97 15.90
N LEU A 44 -1.49 2.01 15.38
CA LEU A 44 -1.53 1.67 13.95
C LEU A 44 -2.85 1.01 13.54
N LYS A 45 -3.48 0.22 14.42
CA LYS A 45 -4.84 -0.32 14.21
C LYS A 45 -5.86 0.79 14.15
N ASP A 46 -5.82 1.71 15.12
CA ASP A 46 -6.76 2.82 15.22
C ASP A 46 -6.65 3.72 13.98
N PHE A 47 -5.42 4.03 13.55
CA PHE A 47 -5.17 4.76 12.31
C PHE A 47 -5.73 4.05 11.07
N LEU A 48 -5.51 2.73 10.95
CA LEU A 48 -6.02 1.96 9.82
C LEU A 48 -7.55 1.90 9.79
N ASP A 49 -8.19 1.83 10.95
CA ASP A 49 -9.64 1.88 11.08
C ASP A 49 -10.18 3.24 10.63
N SER A 50 -9.55 4.35 11.04
CA SER A 50 -9.89 5.69 10.58
C SER A 50 -9.69 5.85 9.07
N PHE A 51 -8.56 5.36 8.54
CA PHE A 51 -8.31 5.32 7.10
C PHE A 51 -9.41 4.54 6.36
N THR A 52 -9.79 3.36 6.86
CA THR A 52 -10.80 2.52 6.22
C THR A 52 -12.19 3.14 6.27
N LYS A 53 -12.54 3.85 7.34
CA LYS A 53 -13.82 4.59 7.45
C LYS A 53 -13.90 5.75 6.46
N SER A 54 -12.80 6.47 6.27
CA SER A 54 -12.73 7.67 5.42
C SER A 54 -12.53 7.31 3.93
N HIS A 55 -11.61 6.39 3.61
CA HIS A 55 -11.22 6.06 2.23
C HIS A 55 -11.68 4.68 1.74
N GLY A 56 -12.27 3.85 2.61
CA GLY A 56 -12.60 2.46 2.27
C GLY A 56 -13.62 2.31 1.14
N ALA A 57 -14.55 3.26 1.00
CA ALA A 57 -15.48 3.30 -0.13
C ALA A 57 -14.71 3.51 -1.44
N PHE A 58 -13.78 4.46 -1.49
CA PHE A 58 -12.96 4.74 -2.68
C PHE A 58 -12.11 3.53 -3.12
N ILE A 59 -11.60 2.75 -2.16
CA ILE A 59 -10.86 1.51 -2.46
C ILE A 59 -11.76 0.52 -3.22
N LYS A 60 -13.04 0.43 -2.82
CA LYS A 60 -14.04 -0.53 -3.35
C LYS A 60 -14.74 -0.04 -4.63
N GLU A 61 -15.04 1.25 -4.74
CA GLU A 61 -15.87 1.82 -5.82
C GLU A 61 -15.18 1.83 -7.19
N LYS A 62 -13.85 1.83 -7.23
CA LYS A 62 -13.07 1.80 -8.47
C LYS A 62 -12.61 0.41 -8.89
N LEU A 63 -13.17 -0.65 -8.30
CA LEU A 63 -12.90 -2.01 -8.76
C LEU A 63 -13.44 -2.18 -10.20
N PRO A 64 -12.75 -2.93 -11.08
CA PRO A 64 -13.24 -3.16 -12.43
C PRO A 64 -14.67 -3.71 -12.39
N ALA A 65 -15.59 -3.07 -13.12
CA ALA A 65 -16.97 -3.52 -13.20
C ALA A 65 -16.98 -5.02 -13.58
N ARG A 66 -17.52 -5.87 -12.68
CA ARG A 66 -17.59 -7.35 -12.72
C ARG A 66 -16.60 -8.13 -11.83
N GLN A 67 -15.69 -7.48 -11.11
CA GLN A 67 -14.85 -8.17 -10.12
C GLN A 67 -15.28 -7.82 -8.69
N ALA A 68 -15.89 -8.80 -8.01
CA ALA A 68 -16.23 -8.68 -6.60
C ALA A 68 -14.99 -8.92 -5.72
N PRO A 69 -14.81 -8.19 -4.60
CA PRO A 69 -13.80 -8.55 -3.61
C PRO A 69 -14.07 -9.94 -3.04
N LYS A 70 -13.04 -10.78 -3.02
CA LYS A 70 -13.07 -12.11 -2.39
C LYS A 70 -12.45 -12.09 -1.00
N GLU A 71 -11.32 -11.41 -0.86
CA GLU A 71 -10.56 -11.36 0.39
C GLU A 71 -9.97 -9.96 0.58
N PHE A 72 -10.02 -9.47 1.82
CA PHE A 72 -9.32 -8.27 2.26
C PHE A 72 -8.29 -8.65 3.31
N LYS A 73 -7.03 -8.39 3.03
CA LYS A 73 -5.92 -8.69 3.92
C LYS A 73 -5.13 -7.43 4.22
N VAL A 74 -5.14 -7.06 5.50
CA VAL A 74 -4.25 -6.04 6.04
C VAL A 74 -2.94 -6.72 6.41
N LYS A 75 -1.82 -6.17 5.97
CA LYS A 75 -0.48 -6.61 6.39
C LYS A 75 -0.05 -5.87 7.65
N ASP A 76 0.87 -6.48 8.38
CA ASP A 76 1.64 -5.79 9.39
C ASP A 76 2.37 -4.59 8.78
N LEU A 77 2.88 -3.71 9.65
CA LEU A 77 3.68 -2.58 9.18
C LEU A 77 4.95 -3.11 8.52
N MET A 78 5.21 -2.68 7.29
CA MET A 78 6.36 -3.15 6.53
C MET A 78 7.38 -2.03 6.38
N GLN A 79 8.66 -2.40 6.48
CA GLN A 79 9.77 -1.60 5.98
C GLN A 79 10.38 -2.30 4.77
N PHE A 80 10.18 -1.75 3.58
CA PHE A 80 10.82 -2.26 2.37
C PHE A 80 12.31 -1.92 2.40
N SER A 81 13.14 -2.83 1.86
CA SER A 81 14.58 -2.60 1.74
C SER A 81 14.90 -1.62 0.60
N ALA A 82 16.05 -0.94 0.70
CA ALA A 82 16.55 -0.11 -0.39
C ALA A 82 16.84 -0.95 -1.64
N ASN A 83 16.50 -0.42 -2.81
CA ASN A 83 16.60 -1.09 -4.12
C ASN A 83 15.81 -2.41 -4.22
N ASP A 84 14.82 -2.59 -3.36
CA ASP A 84 13.97 -3.77 -3.32
C ASP A 84 12.52 -3.40 -3.61
N GLY A 85 11.66 -4.41 -3.67
CA GLY A 85 10.31 -4.28 -4.18
C GLY A 85 9.44 -5.51 -3.97
N PHE A 86 8.27 -5.48 -4.60
CA PHE A 86 7.38 -6.63 -4.64
C PHE A 86 6.54 -6.64 -5.92
N SER A 87 6.12 -7.84 -6.29
CA SER A 87 5.21 -8.06 -7.42
C SER A 87 3.78 -8.21 -6.92
N VAL A 88 2.86 -7.46 -7.52
CA VAL A 88 1.42 -7.62 -7.31
C VAL A 88 0.93 -8.79 -8.16
N THR A 89 0.29 -9.76 -7.51
CA THR A 89 -0.31 -10.91 -8.19
C THR A 89 -1.49 -10.51 -9.07
N PRO A 90 -1.76 -11.26 -10.16
CA PRO A 90 -2.95 -11.05 -10.97
C PRO A 90 -4.24 -11.10 -10.13
N ASN A 91 -5.24 -10.30 -10.51
CA ASN A 91 -6.50 -10.14 -9.78
C ASN A 91 -6.38 -9.62 -8.33
N THR A 92 -5.22 -9.08 -7.94
CA THR A 92 -5.05 -8.43 -6.63
C THR A 92 -4.94 -6.94 -6.81
N LEU A 93 -5.75 -6.19 -6.07
CA LEU A 93 -5.57 -4.77 -5.85
C LEU A 93 -4.72 -4.57 -4.60
N VAL A 94 -3.80 -3.61 -4.66
CA VAL A 94 -2.95 -3.26 -3.51
C VAL A 94 -3.14 -1.78 -3.19
N VAL A 95 -3.32 -1.48 -1.91
CA VAL A 95 -3.26 -0.12 -1.37
C VAL A 95 -2.05 0.00 -0.47
N LEU A 96 -1.17 0.95 -0.77
CA LEU A 96 -0.02 1.29 0.05
C LEU A 96 -0.28 2.62 0.75
N ILE A 97 0.04 2.70 2.03
CA ILE A 97 -0.07 3.91 2.84
C ILE A 97 1.33 4.24 3.35
N PRO A 98 2.07 5.15 2.68
CA PRO A 98 3.36 5.62 3.15
C PRO A 98 3.27 6.18 4.57
N LEU A 99 4.11 5.67 5.46
CA LEU A 99 4.23 6.14 6.83
C LEU A 99 5.64 6.61 7.14
N PHE A 100 5.75 7.51 8.12
CA PHE A 100 7.00 8.10 8.62
C PHE A 100 7.79 8.82 7.53
N ASN A 101 8.78 9.67 7.87
CA ASN A 101 9.50 10.52 6.92
C ASN A 101 10.17 9.72 5.79
N SER A 102 9.40 9.37 4.78
CA SER A 102 9.76 8.60 3.60
C SER A 102 9.72 9.58 2.45
N SER A 103 10.84 10.26 2.25
CA SER A 103 11.05 11.14 1.12
C SER A 103 12.09 10.49 0.25
N THR A 104 11.67 9.77 -0.80
CA THR A 104 12.53 9.54 -1.99
C THR A 104 11.81 9.05 -3.25
N SER A 105 10.48 8.85 -3.25
CA SER A 105 9.67 8.29 -4.37
C SER A 105 9.69 6.76 -4.47
N ALA A 106 8.62 6.21 -5.04
CA ALA A 106 8.52 4.80 -5.40
C ALA A 106 8.51 4.67 -6.92
N LYS A 107 9.03 3.57 -7.46
CA LYS A 107 8.97 3.25 -8.88
C LYS A 107 7.96 2.15 -9.11
N PHE A 108 7.27 2.20 -10.23
CA PHE A 108 6.23 1.24 -10.58
C PHE A 108 6.30 0.86 -12.06
N THR A 109 6.09 -0.42 -12.40
CA THR A 109 6.00 -0.88 -13.80
C THR A 109 4.81 -1.81 -14.02
N THR A 110 4.16 -1.69 -15.18
CA THR A 110 3.02 -2.54 -15.61
C THR A 110 3.46 -3.70 -16.49
N GLY A 111 4.50 -4.45 -16.16
CA GLY A 111 4.95 -5.63 -16.94
C GLY A 111 5.41 -5.35 -18.39
N THR A 112 5.21 -4.14 -18.89
CA THR A 112 5.60 -3.61 -20.21
C THR A 112 7.02 -3.04 -20.20
N GLY A 113 7.69 -3.03 -19.05
CA GLY A 113 9.11 -2.68 -18.89
C GLY A 113 9.39 -1.20 -18.61
N GLU A 114 8.41 -0.30 -18.78
CA GLU A 114 8.60 1.11 -18.44
C GLU A 114 8.36 1.33 -16.94
N TRP A 115 9.28 2.02 -16.29
CA TRP A 115 9.19 2.41 -14.89
C TRP A 115 8.68 3.84 -14.77
N HIS A 116 7.61 4.02 -14.00
CA HIS A 116 7.05 5.31 -13.64
C HIS A 116 7.37 5.66 -12.20
N THR A 117 7.81 6.90 -11.97
CA THR A 117 8.04 7.42 -10.63
C THR A 117 6.73 7.92 -10.03
N LEU A 118 6.46 7.50 -8.79
CA LEU A 118 5.30 7.86 -8.02
C LEU A 118 5.73 8.68 -6.80
N ARG A 119 4.92 9.70 -6.48
CA ARG A 119 5.06 10.43 -5.24
C ARG A 119 4.81 9.47 -4.07
N TRP A 120 5.82 9.32 -3.23
CA TRP A 120 5.76 8.52 -2.01
C TRP A 120 6.02 9.46 -0.84
N VAL A 121 4.96 9.88 -0.16
CA VAL A 121 5.06 10.78 1.00
C VAL A 121 3.96 10.46 2.01
N PRO A 122 4.24 10.59 3.32
CA PRO A 122 3.20 10.55 4.34
C PRO A 122 2.10 11.58 4.05
N GLY A 123 0.85 11.21 4.33
CA GLY A 123 -0.31 12.04 4.01
C GLY A 123 -0.97 11.64 2.68
N THR A 124 -0.43 10.63 2.00
CA THR A 124 -1.02 10.07 0.77
C THR A 124 -1.31 8.58 0.94
N PHE A 125 -2.08 8.03 0.01
CA PHE A 125 -2.18 6.59 -0.22
C PHE A 125 -2.12 6.28 -1.72
N ILE A 126 -1.57 5.12 -2.04
CA ILE A 126 -1.31 4.71 -3.41
C ILE A 126 -2.16 3.48 -3.69
N ARG A 127 -2.99 3.56 -4.72
CA ARG A 127 -3.83 2.46 -5.19
C ARG A 127 -3.22 1.87 -6.45
N ILE A 128 -2.77 0.63 -6.35
CA ILE A 128 -2.27 -0.17 -7.46
C ILE A 128 -3.42 -1.09 -7.91
N PRO A 129 -4.03 -0.84 -9.08
CA PRO A 129 -5.18 -1.62 -9.52
C PRO A 129 -4.77 -3.04 -9.90
N SER A 130 -5.74 -3.95 -9.89
CA SER A 130 -5.54 -5.30 -10.40
C SER A 130 -5.09 -5.26 -11.87
N GLY A 131 -4.23 -6.19 -12.25
CA GLY A 131 -3.76 -6.35 -13.62
C GLY A 131 -3.88 -7.81 -14.07
N ARG A 132 -3.80 -8.02 -15.39
CA ARG A 132 -3.69 -9.37 -15.99
C ARG A 132 -2.27 -9.93 -15.90
N SER A 133 -1.27 -9.07 -15.75
CA SER A 133 0.15 -9.40 -15.59
C SER A 133 0.65 -8.91 -14.22
N GLY A 134 1.77 -9.47 -13.76
CA GLY A 134 2.47 -8.97 -12.59
C GLY A 134 2.81 -7.49 -12.74
N ARG A 135 2.69 -6.74 -11.64
CA ARG A 135 3.12 -5.34 -11.56
C ARG A 135 4.19 -5.25 -10.49
N ASP A 136 5.30 -4.59 -10.77
CA ASP A 136 6.38 -4.46 -9.79
C ASP A 136 6.41 -3.06 -9.20
N VAL A 137 6.60 -3.01 -7.88
CA VAL A 137 6.85 -1.78 -7.12
C VAL A 137 8.28 -1.87 -6.60
N GLY A 138 9.06 -0.80 -6.75
CA GLY A 138 10.44 -0.74 -6.26
C GLY A 138 10.74 0.56 -5.53
N PHE A 139 11.68 0.50 -4.60
CA PHE A 139 12.04 1.62 -3.72
C PHE A 139 13.54 1.93 -3.82
N GLY A 140 13.90 3.21 -3.92
CA GLY A 140 15.31 3.63 -3.92
C GLY A 140 15.96 3.52 -2.54
N ASP A 141 15.17 3.77 -1.50
CA ASP A 141 15.60 3.81 -0.10
C ASP A 141 14.64 3.00 0.76
N PRO A 142 15.01 2.71 2.03
CA PRO A 142 14.11 2.03 2.94
C PRO A 142 12.88 2.90 3.22
N VAL A 143 11.68 2.32 3.05
CA VAL A 143 10.42 3.02 3.29
C VAL A 143 9.47 2.21 4.14
N TYR A 144 8.71 2.90 4.97
CA TYR A 144 7.66 2.29 5.78
C TYR A 144 6.30 2.43 5.11
N SER A 145 5.51 1.37 5.15
CA SER A 145 4.16 1.36 4.59
C SER A 145 3.26 0.41 5.36
N LEU A 146 2.01 0.80 5.54
CA LEU A 146 0.93 -0.18 5.65
C LEU A 146 0.52 -0.65 4.26
N MET A 147 0.02 -1.88 4.18
CA MET A 147 -0.52 -2.44 2.95
C MET A 147 -1.85 -3.13 3.19
N ILE A 148 -2.78 -2.87 2.27
CA ILE A 148 -4.03 -3.61 2.16
C ILE A 148 -4.01 -4.32 0.81
N GLU A 149 -4.10 -5.63 0.84
CA GLU A 149 -4.32 -6.47 -0.32
C GLU A 149 -5.80 -6.79 -0.43
N VAL A 150 -6.35 -6.62 -1.62
CA VAL A 150 -7.73 -7.00 -1.95
C VAL A 150 -7.67 -7.99 -3.09
N THR A 151 -7.87 -9.27 -2.78
CA THR A 151 -8.00 -10.31 -3.79
C THR A 151 -9.38 -10.21 -4.39
N LEU A 152 -9.45 -10.12 -5.72
CA LEU A 152 -10.69 -10.06 -6.46
C LEU A 152 -11.05 -11.43 -7.00
N GLU A 153 -12.35 -11.69 -7.13
CA GLU A 153 -12.83 -12.85 -7.89
C GLU A 153 -12.26 -12.80 -9.30
N ALA A 154 -11.82 -13.96 -9.79
CA ALA A 154 -11.41 -14.09 -11.18
C ALA A 154 -12.60 -13.69 -12.05
N ALA A 155 -12.37 -12.83 -13.04
CA ALA A 155 -13.40 -12.57 -14.03
C ALA A 155 -13.62 -13.88 -14.77
N ASN A 156 -14.76 -14.54 -14.56
CA ASN A 156 -15.19 -15.64 -15.41
C ASN A 156 -15.33 -15.07 -16.82
N VAL A 157 -14.36 -15.38 -17.67
CA VAL A 157 -14.41 -15.13 -19.12
C VAL A 157 -15.23 -16.23 -19.75
#